data_AF-A0A4Y9ZUR8-F1
#
_entry.id   AF-A0A4Y9ZUR8-F1
#
_cell.length_a   1.000
_cell.length_b   1.000
_cell.length_c   1.000
_cell.angle_alpha   90.00
_cell.angle_beta   90.00
_cell.angle_gamma   90.00
#
_symmetry.space_group_name_H-M   'P 1'
#
loop_
_entity.id
_entity.type
_entity.pdbx_description
1 polymer ?
#
loop_
_entity_poly.entity_id
_entity_poly.type
_entity_poly.pdbx_seq_one_letter_code
_entity_poly.pdbx_strand_id
1 'polypeptide(L)'
;MRTYRVPSNWRMIATSLTYRTPRNFGPNAYLNWKIRILDHNRKPLGYLDVPSLKKKWEAGEANPSDAVSAHMSRFNRSVTTNPYTVITADTPLADLERFLQDNIFALVTDYDRKFVLAVATGQDLEVRF
;
A
#
# COMPACT_ATOMS: atom_id res chain seq x y z
N MET A 1 -12.77 6.95 32.29
CA MET A 1 -11.44 7.35 31.74
C MET A 1 -10.47 6.20 31.98
N ARG A 2 -9.95 5.53 30.95
CA ARG A 2 -8.86 4.55 31.10
C ARG A 2 -7.58 5.19 30.61
N THR A 3 -6.63 5.40 31.51
CA THR A 3 -5.26 5.79 31.17
C THR A 3 -4.50 4.54 30.78
N TYR A 4 -4.14 4.42 29.50
CA TYR A 4 -3.24 3.35 29.08
C TYR A 4 -1.81 3.80 29.32
N ARG A 5 -1.07 3.01 30.11
CA ARG A 5 0.36 3.22 30.34
C ARG A 5 1.10 2.76 29.09
N VAL A 6 1.62 3.71 28.32
CA VAL A 6 2.51 3.43 27.19
C VAL A 6 3.74 2.68 27.75
N PRO A 7 4.06 1.48 27.25
CA PRO A 7 5.23 0.73 27.70
C PRO A 7 6.52 1.55 27.51
N SER A 8 7.47 1.45 28.43
CA SER A 8 8.66 2.33 28.48
C SER A 8 9.48 2.33 27.19
N ASN A 9 9.50 1.22 26.46
CA ASN A 9 10.16 1.07 25.15
C ASN A 9 9.42 1.74 23.98
N TRP A 10 8.22 2.27 24.19
CA TRP A 10 7.42 3.00 23.19
C TRP A 10 7.46 4.53 23.38
N ARG A 11 8.16 5.04 24.41
CA ARG A 11 8.22 6.47 24.71
C ARG A 11 8.91 7.29 23.61
N MET A 12 9.93 6.74 22.93
CA MET A 12 10.69 7.52 21.95
C MET A 12 9.93 7.78 20.63
N ILE A 13 8.99 6.92 20.23
CA ILE A 13 8.21 7.09 18.98
C ILE A 13 7.07 8.11 19.19
N ALA A 14 6.66 8.36 20.44
CA ALA A 14 5.53 9.22 20.79
C ALA A 14 5.89 10.69 21.05
N THR A 15 7.17 11.07 21.07
CA THR A 15 7.58 12.39 21.61
C THR A 15 7.79 13.47 20.54
N SER A 16 7.80 13.16 19.23
CA SER A 16 7.99 14.19 18.18
C SER A 16 6.91 14.27 17.10
N LEU A 17 5.89 13.42 17.17
CA LEU A 17 4.70 13.50 16.31
C LEU A 17 3.49 13.28 17.20
N THR A 18 2.57 14.24 17.23
CA THR A 18 1.28 14.16 17.92
C THR A 18 0.41 13.07 17.27
N TYR A 19 0.70 11.80 17.57
CA TYR A 19 -0.11 10.68 17.13
C TYR A 19 -1.36 10.61 18.00
N ARG A 20 -2.51 10.98 17.42
CA ARG A 20 -3.82 10.57 17.91
C ARG A 20 -3.94 9.06 17.67
N THR A 21 -3.74 8.25 18.71
CA THR A 21 -4.07 6.82 18.68
C THR A 21 -5.55 6.67 18.31
N PRO A 22 -5.89 5.96 17.21
CA PRO A 22 -7.29 5.72 16.86
C PRO A 22 -7.98 4.97 18.00
N ARG A 23 -9.16 5.43 18.42
CA ARG A 23 -9.84 5.00 19.66
C ARG A 23 -10.24 3.51 19.72
N ASN A 24 -10.20 2.76 18.61
CA ASN A 24 -10.95 1.49 18.47
C ASN A 24 -10.11 0.29 18.00
N PHE A 25 -8.80 0.27 18.23
CA PHE A 25 -7.97 -0.86 17.81
C PHE A 25 -7.43 -1.66 19.00
N GLY A 26 -7.70 -2.97 19.00
CA GLY A 26 -7.28 -3.90 20.04
C GLY A 26 -5.75 -4.11 20.09
N PRO A 27 -5.24 -4.86 21.08
CA PRO A 27 -3.80 -4.96 21.40
C PRO A 27 -2.89 -5.41 20.25
N ASN A 28 -3.44 -6.05 19.21
CA ASN A 28 -2.70 -6.60 18.06
C ASN A 28 -2.77 -5.73 16.80
N ALA A 29 -3.48 -4.59 16.82
CA ALA A 29 -3.63 -3.75 15.63
C ALA A 29 -2.31 -3.14 15.11
N TYR A 30 -1.29 -3.11 15.95
CA TYR A 30 0.05 -2.61 15.63
C TYR A 30 0.93 -3.63 14.91
N LEU A 31 0.47 -4.88 14.71
CA LEU A 31 1.31 -5.91 14.09
C LEU A 31 1.37 -5.80 12.56
N ASN A 32 0.39 -5.12 11.93
CA ASN A 32 0.27 -5.03 10.47
C ASN A 32 0.04 -3.60 9.95
N TRP A 33 0.32 -2.59 10.77
CA TRP A 33 0.01 -1.21 10.41
C TRP A 33 1.03 -0.61 9.43
N LYS A 34 0.49 0.03 8.38
CA LYS A 34 1.24 0.73 7.34
C LYS A 34 0.81 2.20 7.28
N ILE A 35 1.76 3.12 7.37
CA ILE A 35 1.49 4.55 7.26
C ILE A 35 1.77 4.98 5.82
N ARG A 36 0.80 5.64 5.17
CA ARG A 36 1.02 6.21 3.83
C ARG A 36 1.90 7.45 3.92
N ILE A 37 2.88 7.54 3.04
CA ILE A 37 3.73 8.73 2.91
C ILE A 37 3.31 9.48 1.66
N LEU A 38 3.04 10.77 1.83
CA LEU A 38 2.61 11.68 0.77
C LEU A 38 3.69 12.74 0.54
N ASP A 39 3.73 13.31 -0.66
CA ASP A 39 4.45 14.56 -0.90
C ASP A 39 3.62 15.79 -0.46
N HIS A 40 4.20 16.97 -0.67
CA HIS A 40 3.55 18.25 -0.35
C HIS A 40 2.23 18.48 -1.13
N ASN A 41 2.07 17.86 -2.30
CA ASN A 41 0.85 17.92 -3.11
C ASN A 41 -0.13 16.79 -2.78
N ARG A 42 0.06 16.12 -1.63
CA ARG A 42 -0.73 14.97 -1.18
C ARG A 42 -0.67 13.77 -2.13
N LYS A 43 0.33 13.73 -3.02
CA LYS A 43 0.53 12.60 -3.92
C LYS A 43 1.17 11.44 -3.14
N PRO A 44 0.67 10.21 -3.29
CA PRO A 44 1.25 9.04 -2.62
C PRO A 44 2.65 8.71 -3.15
N LEU A 45 3.63 8.69 -2.25
CA LEU A 45 5.01 8.31 -2.54
C LEU A 45 5.27 6.82 -2.25
N GLY A 46 4.63 6.31 -1.20
CA GLY A 46 4.86 4.97 -0.70
C GLY A 46 4.18 4.73 0.64
N TYR A 47 4.67 3.73 1.35
CA TYR A 47 4.24 3.43 2.72
C TYR A 47 5.42 3.07 3.62
N LEU A 48 5.23 3.31 4.90
CA LEU A 48 6.16 2.87 5.95
C LEU A 48 5.55 1.68 6.66
N ASP A 49 6.24 0.55 6.62
CA ASP A 49 5.89 -0.64 7.39
C ASP A 49 6.55 -0.56 8.76
N VAL A 50 5.77 -0.16 9.76
CA VAL A 50 6.32 0.19 11.06
C VAL A 50 6.80 -1.02 11.88
N PRO A 51 6.18 -2.20 11.83
CA PRO A 51 6.77 -3.42 12.38
C PRO A 51 8.18 -3.69 11.85
N SER A 52 8.39 -3.56 10.54
CA SER A 52 9.71 -3.75 9.91
C SER A 52 10.71 -2.67 10.31
N LEU A 53 10.28 -1.40 10.36
CA LEU A 53 11.13 -0.31 10.84
C LEU A 53 11.55 -0.51 12.31
N LYS A 54 10.63 -0.97 13.16
CA LYS A 54 10.92 -1.25 14.56
C LYS A 54 11.97 -2.34 14.71
N LYS A 55 11.90 -3.42 13.93
CA LYS A 55 12.94 -4.46 13.94
C LYS A 55 14.32 -3.91 13.57
N LYS A 56 14.39 -3.05 12.54
CA LYS A 56 15.65 -2.37 12.14
C LYS A 56 16.18 -1.45 13.24
N TRP A 57 15.29 -0.69 13.88
CA TRP A 57 15.61 0.15 15.03
C TRP A 57 16.21 -0.67 16.19
N GLU A 58 15.57 -1.77 16.56
CA GLU A 58 16.02 -2.67 17.63
C GLU A 58 17.35 -3.37 17.28
N ALA A 59 17.62 -3.58 15.98
CA ALA A 59 18.89 -4.10 15.47
C ALA A 59 20.00 -3.03 15.35
N GLY A 60 19.70 -1.74 15.60
CA GLY A 60 20.65 -0.64 15.44
C GLY A 60 20.89 -0.20 13.99
N GLU A 61 20.05 -0.64 13.06
CA GLU A 61 20.14 -0.36 11.61
C GLU A 61 19.33 0.89 11.18
N ALA A 62 18.68 1.57 12.12
CA ALA A 62 17.92 2.80 11.87
C ALA A 62 18.20 3.83 12.97
N ASN A 63 18.33 5.10 12.59
CA ASN A 63 18.62 6.22 13.49
C ASN A 63 17.39 7.17 13.60
N PRO A 64 17.11 7.82 14.75
CA PRO A 64 15.96 8.72 14.84
C PRO A 64 16.07 9.95 13.94
N SER A 65 17.29 10.31 13.56
CA SER A 65 17.59 11.43 12.67
C SER A 65 17.47 11.07 11.19
N ASP A 66 17.24 9.79 10.86
CA ASP A 66 17.02 9.37 9.48
C ASP A 66 15.73 9.97 8.94
N ALA A 67 15.76 10.41 7.69
CA ALA A 67 14.55 10.81 7.00
C ALA A 67 13.63 9.58 6.84
N VAL A 68 12.33 9.78 7.04
CA VAL A 68 11.29 8.74 6.82
C VAL A 68 11.39 8.13 5.41
N SER A 69 11.85 8.93 4.44
CA SER A 69 12.05 8.52 3.05
C SER A 69 13.16 7.48 2.83
N ALA A 70 14.10 7.33 3.76
CA ALA A 70 15.13 6.30 3.71
C ALA A 70 14.57 4.90 4.00
N HIS A 71 13.51 4.82 4.82
CA HIS A 71 12.94 3.57 5.31
C HIS A 71 11.57 3.22 4.68
N MET A 72 11.04 4.08 3.82
CA MET A 72 9.76 3.81 3.14
C MET A 72 9.90 2.80 1.99
N SER A 73 8.86 1.99 1.78
CA SER A 73 8.67 1.26 0.53
C SER A 73 8.02 2.20 -0.49
N ARG A 74 8.74 2.52 -1.56
CA ARG A 74 8.22 3.39 -2.63
C ARG A 74 7.24 2.64 -3.52
N PHE A 75 6.20 3.33 -3.97
CA PHE A 75 5.37 2.81 -5.05
C PHE A 75 6.17 2.84 -6.36
N ASN A 76 6.28 1.69 -7.03
CA ASN A 76 6.84 1.65 -8.37
C ASN A 76 5.90 2.38 -9.34
N ARG A 77 6.32 3.55 -9.79
CA ARG A 77 5.58 4.43 -10.72
C ARG A 77 6.24 4.49 -12.10
N SER A 78 7.29 3.71 -12.31
CA SER A 78 8.02 3.73 -13.56
C SER A 78 7.19 3.04 -14.63
N VAL A 79 6.69 3.82 -15.57
CA VAL A 79 5.97 3.34 -16.76
C VAL A 79 6.87 2.44 -17.61
N THR A 80 8.19 2.64 -17.55
CA THR A 80 9.16 1.81 -18.28
C THR A 80 9.30 0.41 -17.68
N THR A 81 9.26 0.27 -16.36
CA THR A 81 9.45 -1.03 -15.68
C THR A 81 8.15 -1.72 -15.31
N ASN A 82 7.05 -0.97 -15.22
CA ASN A 82 5.73 -1.51 -14.95
C ASN A 82 4.69 -0.75 -15.78
N PRO A 83 4.70 -0.95 -17.12
CA PRO A 83 3.79 -0.26 -18.01
C PRO A 83 2.35 -0.67 -17.69
N TYR A 84 1.48 0.32 -17.63
CA TYR A 84 0.06 0.06 -17.50
C TYR A 84 -0.44 -0.59 -18.78
N THR A 85 -1.02 -1.78 -18.68
CA THR A 85 -1.66 -2.46 -19.81
C THR A 85 -3.07 -1.92 -19.99
N VAL A 86 -3.41 -1.49 -21.20
CA VAL A 86 -4.77 -1.01 -21.51
C VAL A 86 -5.64 -2.21 -21.82
N ILE A 87 -6.68 -2.42 -21.01
CA ILE A 87 -7.73 -3.39 -21.24
C ILE A 87 -9.00 -2.60 -21.54
N THR A 88 -9.58 -2.80 -22.72
CA THR A 88 -10.83 -2.18 -23.16
C THR A 88 -11.91 -3.25 -23.33
N ALA A 89 -13.16 -2.83 -23.52
CA ALA A 89 -14.25 -3.75 -23.84
C ALA A 89 -14.03 -4.54 -25.14
N ASP A 90 -13.20 -4.02 -26.05
CA ASP A 90 -12.85 -4.64 -27.33
C ASP A 90 -11.59 -5.53 -27.23
N THR A 91 -10.98 -5.66 -26.05
CA THR A 91 -9.82 -6.55 -25.86
C THR A 91 -10.24 -8.01 -26.06
N PRO A 92 -9.55 -8.78 -26.92
CA PRO A 92 -9.88 -10.19 -27.13
C PRO A 92 -9.85 -10.97 -25.82
N LEU A 93 -10.80 -11.89 -25.64
CA LEU A 93 -10.90 -12.71 -24.43
C LEU A 93 -9.61 -13.48 -24.13
N ALA A 94 -8.92 -13.99 -25.16
CA ALA A 94 -7.65 -14.69 -25.00
C ALA A 94 -6.53 -13.79 -24.44
N ASP A 95 -6.49 -12.52 -24.84
CA ASP A 95 -5.50 -11.55 -24.33
C ASP A 95 -5.83 -11.14 -22.90
N LEU A 96 -7.12 -10.96 -22.59
CA LEU A 96 -7.59 -10.71 -21.23
C LEU A 96 -7.27 -11.88 -20.30
N GLU A 97 -7.50 -13.12 -20.75
CA GLU A 97 -7.17 -14.34 -20.01
C GLU A 97 -5.68 -14.42 -19.72
N ARG A 98 -4.82 -14.21 -20.73
CA ARG A 98 -3.36 -14.18 -20.54
C ARG A 98 -2.95 -13.09 -19.55
N PHE A 99 -3.53 -11.91 -19.62
CA PHE A 99 -3.24 -10.82 -18.69
C PHE A 99 -3.56 -11.20 -17.23
N LEU A 100 -4.68 -11.90 -17.02
CA LEU A 100 -5.16 -12.32 -15.70
C LEU A 100 -4.39 -13.52 -15.10
N GLN A 101 -3.48 -14.15 -15.84
CA GLN A 101 -2.59 -15.19 -15.30
C GLN A 101 -1.58 -14.59 -14.31
N ASP A 102 -1.09 -13.38 -14.57
CA ASP A 102 -0.10 -12.68 -13.75
C ASP A 102 -0.72 -11.59 -12.85
N ASN A 103 -2.00 -11.26 -13.08
CA ASN A 103 -2.69 -10.16 -12.41
C ASN A 103 -4.02 -10.65 -11.81
N ILE A 104 -4.27 -10.31 -10.54
CA ILE A 104 -5.48 -10.73 -9.83
C ILE A 104 -6.79 -10.09 -10.37
N PHE A 105 -6.70 -8.98 -11.09
CA PHE A 105 -7.82 -8.32 -11.76
C PHE A 105 -7.32 -7.43 -12.89
N ALA A 106 -8.23 -7.06 -13.79
CA ALA A 106 -8.05 -6.06 -14.82
C ALA A 106 -9.04 -4.90 -14.62
N LEU A 107 -8.58 -3.66 -14.83
CA LEU A 107 -9.48 -2.52 -14.99
C LEU A 107 -9.82 -2.38 -16.46
N VAL A 108 -11.10 -2.54 -16.79
CA VAL A 108 -11.59 -2.32 -18.15
C VAL A 108 -11.88 -0.83 -18.29
N THR A 109 -11.22 -0.17 -19.22
CA THR A 109 -11.31 1.28 -19.44
C THR A 109 -11.78 1.63 -20.85
N ASP A 110 -12.08 2.91 -21.09
CA ASP A 110 -12.07 3.46 -22.44
C ASP A 110 -10.63 3.51 -23.01
N TYR A 111 -10.52 3.74 -24.31
CA TYR A 111 -9.23 3.77 -25.02
C TYR A 111 -8.23 4.80 -24.47
N ASP A 112 -8.72 5.95 -23.99
CA ASP A 112 -7.87 7.00 -23.42
C ASP A 112 -7.55 6.79 -21.93
N ARG A 113 -8.13 5.76 -21.30
CA ARG A 113 -8.07 5.47 -19.86
C ARG A 113 -8.60 6.61 -18.99
N LYS A 114 -9.56 7.38 -19.50
CA LYS A 114 -10.22 8.46 -18.77
C LYS A 114 -11.24 7.92 -17.77
N PHE A 115 -11.87 6.78 -18.09
CA PHE A 115 -12.94 6.18 -17.33
C PHE A 115 -12.70 4.70 -17.12
N VAL A 116 -12.93 4.25 -15.87
CA VAL A 116 -13.06 2.83 -15.57
C VAL A 116 -14.50 2.42 -15.85
N LEU A 117 -14.69 1.46 -16.74
CA LEU A 117 -15.98 0.95 -17.17
C LEU A 117 -16.39 -0.28 -16.37
N ALA A 118 -15.43 -1.16 -16.06
CA ALA A 118 -15.65 -2.37 -15.28
C ALA A 118 -14.37 -2.87 -14.60
N VAL A 119 -14.53 -3.89 -13.74
CA VAL A 119 -13.44 -4.70 -13.19
C VAL A 119 -13.66 -6.13 -13.66
N ALA A 120 -12.64 -6.77 -14.22
CA ALA A 120 -12.68 -8.16 -14.65
C ALA A 120 -11.68 -8.99 -13.84
N THR A 121 -12.06 -10.21 -13.50
CA THR A 121 -11.28 -11.18 -12.72
C THR A 121 -11.18 -12.51 -13.47
N GLY A 122 -10.24 -13.37 -13.07
CA GLY A 122 -10.13 -14.71 -13.65
C GLY A 122 -11.43 -15.53 -13.49
N GLN A 123 -12.15 -15.33 -12.37
CA GLN A 123 -13.42 -16.00 -12.14
C GLN A 123 -14.51 -15.61 -13.14
N ASP A 124 -14.47 -14.38 -13.68
CA ASP A 124 -15.44 -13.92 -14.67
C ASP A 124 -15.28 -14.64 -16.02
N LEU A 125 -14.12 -15.26 -16.27
CA LEU A 125 -13.82 -16.05 -17.46
C LEU A 125 -14.16 -17.54 -17.29
N GLU A 126 -14.42 -18.00 -16.06
CA GLU A 126 -14.79 -19.39 -15.80
C GLU A 126 -16.18 -19.68 -16.36
N VAL A 127 -16.25 -20.41 -17.46
CA VAL A 127 -17.52 -20.87 -18.00
C VAL A 127 -17.98 -22.11 -17.21
N ARG A 128 -19.01 -21.95 -16.39
CA ARG A 128 -19.72 -23.06 -15.76
C ARG A 128 -20.84 -23.53 -16.70
N PHE A 129 -20.66 -24.71 -17.31
CA PHE A 129 -21.73 -25.47 -17.95
C PHE A 129 -22.10 -26.65 -17.08
#